data_AF-A0A838R0G6-F1
#
_entry.id   AF-A0A838R0G6-F1
#
_cell.length_a   1.000
_cell.length_b   1.000
_cell.length_c   1.000
_cell.angle_alpha   90.00
_cell.angle_beta   90.00
_cell.angle_gamma   90.00
#
_symmetry.space_group_name_H-M   'P 1'
#
loop_
_entity.id
_entity.type
_entity.pdbx_description
1 polymer ?
#
loop_
_entity_poly.entity_id
_entity_poly.type
_entity_poly.pdbx_seq_one_letter_code
_entity_poly.pdbx_strand_id
1 'polypeptide(L)'
;MMNTFRPFARRATRLALLIALLTGGQNCWAVFVYFDGSTSTDFQVASNWDPENAPGTNLVDIYGIDDGLSSTFSGGNVRVRGLRVGSAAKEHQFGDTHFGRLTMTGGTLEVTGAGALGLFGVGRERENVIQDEDKKGGELILTGSATLIGNGVIIGERTLGLLSIGPDALVELRTWVSADEPPHFGGAEDIRIGSYGPAFDDFGAEPGLDGRGVVDVQGTLRAKDMYFSEHGAKGELRLSGGEVNLNGALIMNLCDGCLTDPALLAQRSAKVTVIGSGGAFNVGVDPDPLVVDPAPPSRDLLAASPTAIFSFTADSAGVTPITLAQNVGEASGGAEIQGAQLELNLDAFAFTPTSRLTLIDATASLLSGQFGSVTFLGGTTADVNYDLLNGDVFLDNFQSGAIAGDFDADGDVDGADFLTWQRGLGITGTATLGQGDANGDMNVTAADLAIWRQNFGPGAAVTALGAVPEPAARLLALLSSVALGSTMRRR
;
A
#
# COMPACT_ATOMS: atom_id res chain seq x y z
N MET A 1 -90.73 13.98 27.88
CA MET A 1 -89.75 12.90 28.15
C MET A 1 -89.38 12.24 26.85
N MET A 2 -88.07 12.06 26.65
CA MET A 2 -87.37 11.22 25.66
C MET A 2 -87.22 11.71 24.21
N ASN A 3 -85.97 11.54 23.79
CA ASN A 3 -85.23 12.16 22.71
C ASN A 3 -85.46 11.52 21.33
N THR A 4 -85.05 12.31 20.36
CA THR A 4 -85.02 12.15 18.91
C THR A 4 -84.08 11.07 18.37
N PHE A 5 -84.38 10.67 17.13
CA PHE A 5 -83.69 9.73 16.24
C PHE A 5 -82.29 10.19 15.77
N ARG A 6 -81.33 9.23 15.78
CA ARG A 6 -80.25 8.82 14.81
C ARG A 6 -79.51 9.88 13.94
N PRO A 7 -78.23 9.67 13.49
CA PRO A 7 -77.60 8.37 13.20
C PRO A 7 -76.08 8.21 13.47
N PHE A 8 -75.65 6.95 13.28
CA PHE A 8 -74.33 6.48 12.85
C PHE A 8 -73.50 7.51 12.06
N ALA A 9 -72.28 7.78 12.52
CA ALA A 9 -71.06 8.07 11.74
C ALA A 9 -70.06 8.86 12.61
N ARG A 10 -69.27 8.19 13.45
CA ARG A 10 -68.10 8.78 14.14
C ARG A 10 -67.28 7.75 14.93
N ARG A 11 -66.97 6.57 14.35
CA ARG A 11 -66.04 5.60 14.96
C ARG A 11 -65.10 4.89 13.98
N ALA A 12 -64.99 5.36 12.73
CA ALA A 12 -64.11 4.74 11.72
C ALA A 12 -62.90 5.62 11.31
N THR A 13 -62.74 6.83 11.86
CA THR A 13 -61.75 7.80 11.36
C THR A 13 -60.53 8.00 12.28
N ARG A 14 -60.42 7.24 13.39
CA ARG A 14 -59.26 7.32 14.29
C ARG A 14 -58.43 6.04 14.38
N LEU A 15 -58.86 4.94 13.76
CA LEU A 15 -58.05 3.71 13.67
C LEU A 15 -57.26 3.61 12.35
N ALA A 16 -57.70 4.30 11.29
CA ALA A 16 -56.96 4.37 10.03
C ALA A 16 -55.72 5.29 10.09
N LEU A 17 -55.66 6.23 11.04
CA LEU A 17 -54.52 7.13 11.20
C LEU A 17 -53.37 6.53 12.04
N LEU A 18 -53.64 5.44 12.79
CA LEU A 18 -52.60 4.74 13.56
C LEU A 18 -51.97 3.56 12.79
N ILE A 19 -52.56 3.15 11.66
CA ILE A 19 -52.07 2.07 10.80
C ILE A 19 -51.42 2.61 9.51
N ALA A 20 -51.66 3.87 9.14
CA ALA A 20 -51.04 4.53 7.98
C ALA A 20 -49.67 5.18 8.27
N LEU A 21 -49.06 4.93 9.44
CA LEU A 21 -47.71 5.39 9.81
C LEU A 21 -46.68 4.26 9.87
N LEU A 22 -47.04 3.04 9.40
CA LEU A 22 -46.16 1.88 9.39
C LEU A 22 -45.70 1.45 7.99
N THR A 23 -45.95 2.26 6.96
CA THR A 23 -45.42 2.02 5.61
C THR A 23 -44.44 3.12 5.25
N GLY A 24 -43.14 2.85 5.41
CA GLY A 24 -42.05 3.68 4.89
C GLY A 24 -41.12 4.34 5.91
N GLY A 25 -41.11 3.90 7.17
CA GLY A 25 -39.97 4.21 8.04
C GLY A 25 -38.76 3.44 7.54
N GLN A 26 -37.75 4.12 7.00
CA GLN A 26 -36.43 3.50 6.81
C GLN A 26 -36.03 2.82 8.12
N ASN A 27 -35.54 1.59 8.05
CA ASN A 27 -35.05 0.87 9.21
C ASN A 27 -34.06 1.81 9.94
N CYS A 28 -34.41 2.26 11.15
CA CYS A 28 -33.55 3.16 11.94
C CYS A 28 -32.32 2.46 12.52
N TRP A 29 -32.04 1.22 12.08
CA TRP A 29 -30.92 0.41 12.50
C TRP A 29 -30.18 -0.06 11.25
N ALA A 30 -28.86 0.02 11.29
CA ALA A 30 -27.99 -0.46 10.23
C ALA A 30 -28.19 -1.97 10.06
N VAL A 31 -28.39 -2.41 8.81
CA VAL A 31 -28.39 -3.83 8.45
C VAL A 31 -27.06 -4.17 7.77
N PHE A 32 -26.55 -5.37 8.04
CA PHE A 32 -25.45 -5.94 7.27
C PHE A 32 -26.02 -6.55 5.99
N VAL A 33 -25.48 -6.14 4.85
CA VAL A 33 -25.87 -6.58 3.53
C VAL A 33 -24.67 -7.27 2.90
N TYR A 34 -24.82 -8.56 2.58
CA TYR A 34 -23.72 -9.37 2.06
C TYR A 34 -23.82 -9.53 0.56
N PHE A 35 -22.69 -9.38 -0.11
CA PHE A 35 -22.60 -9.67 -1.52
C PHE A 35 -22.69 -11.18 -1.74
N ASP A 36 -23.66 -11.63 -2.52
CA ASP A 36 -23.87 -13.05 -2.83
C ASP A 36 -23.56 -13.37 -4.31
N GLY A 37 -23.40 -12.33 -5.15
CA GLY A 37 -23.12 -12.46 -6.57
C GLY A 37 -24.22 -13.19 -7.38
N SER A 38 -25.45 -13.25 -6.85
CA SER A 38 -26.53 -14.09 -7.38
C SER A 38 -26.86 -13.90 -8.86
N THR A 39 -26.65 -12.69 -9.41
CA THR A 39 -26.96 -12.38 -10.82
C THR A 39 -25.77 -11.95 -11.65
N SER A 40 -24.74 -11.34 -11.04
CA SER A 40 -23.52 -10.86 -11.69
C SER A 40 -22.46 -10.47 -10.65
N THR A 41 -21.32 -9.95 -11.11
CA THR A 41 -20.32 -9.34 -10.23
C THR A 41 -20.57 -7.85 -9.93
N ASP A 42 -21.58 -7.21 -10.53
CA ASP A 42 -21.78 -5.76 -10.40
C ASP A 42 -22.15 -5.35 -8.97
N PHE A 43 -21.31 -4.51 -8.36
CA PHE A 43 -21.47 -3.96 -7.02
C PHE A 43 -22.78 -3.18 -6.86
N GLN A 44 -23.29 -2.55 -7.91
CA GLN A 44 -24.43 -1.64 -7.83
C GLN A 44 -25.79 -2.32 -8.07
N VAL A 45 -25.81 -3.60 -8.42
CA VAL A 45 -27.04 -4.34 -8.72
C VAL A 45 -27.61 -4.95 -7.44
N ALA A 46 -28.82 -4.53 -7.05
CA ALA A 46 -29.48 -4.94 -5.80
C ALA A 46 -29.61 -6.46 -5.64
N SER A 47 -29.84 -7.19 -6.73
CA SER A 47 -29.99 -8.66 -6.73
C SER A 47 -28.69 -9.44 -6.55
N ASN A 48 -27.55 -8.78 -6.32
CA ASN A 48 -26.28 -9.41 -5.90
C ASN A 48 -26.02 -9.25 -4.40
N TRP A 49 -27.04 -8.85 -3.64
CA TRP A 49 -26.93 -8.51 -2.22
C TRP A 49 -28.05 -9.20 -1.43
N ASP A 50 -27.73 -9.71 -0.25
CA ASP A 50 -28.70 -10.29 0.69
C ASP A 50 -28.60 -9.58 2.06
N PRO A 51 -29.69 -9.00 2.59
CA PRO A 51 -30.99 -8.81 1.93
C PRO A 51 -30.90 -7.93 0.68
N GLU A 52 -31.78 -8.17 -0.31
CA GLU A 52 -31.79 -7.45 -1.59
C GLU A 52 -31.82 -5.93 -1.42
N ASN A 53 -30.65 -5.31 -1.54
CA ASN A 53 -30.46 -3.89 -1.34
C ASN A 53 -29.18 -3.40 -2.02
N ALA A 54 -29.30 -2.52 -3.02
CA ALA A 54 -28.13 -2.00 -3.72
C ALA A 54 -27.36 -0.97 -2.86
N PRO A 55 -26.02 -1.01 -2.85
CA PRO A 55 -25.19 0.06 -2.31
C PRO A 55 -25.63 1.45 -2.78
N GLY A 56 -25.82 2.37 -1.84
CA GLY A 56 -26.24 3.75 -2.12
C GLY A 56 -27.72 4.05 -1.92
N THR A 57 -28.58 3.05 -1.74
CA THR A 57 -30.03 3.25 -1.51
C THR A 57 -30.35 3.62 -0.04
N ASN A 58 -29.62 3.04 0.90
CA ASN A 58 -29.76 3.27 2.33
C ASN A 58 -28.40 3.62 2.96
N LEU A 59 -28.29 4.85 3.47
CA LEU A 59 -27.04 5.43 3.96
C LEU A 59 -26.68 5.02 5.39
N VAL A 60 -27.43 4.10 6.01
CA VAL A 60 -27.07 3.51 7.31
C VAL A 60 -26.53 2.09 7.21
N ASP A 61 -26.66 1.43 6.04
CA ASP A 61 -26.31 0.01 5.89
C ASP A 61 -24.82 -0.22 5.65
N ILE A 62 -24.38 -1.41 6.07
CA ILE A 62 -22.98 -1.86 5.98
C ILE A 62 -22.91 -3.00 4.97
N TYR A 63 -22.02 -2.86 3.99
CA TYR A 63 -21.91 -3.80 2.88
C TYR A 63 -20.67 -4.67 3.06
N GLY A 64 -20.85 -6.00 3.01
CA GLY A 64 -19.80 -7.02 3.15
C GLY A 64 -19.58 -7.79 1.85
N ILE A 65 -18.34 -8.11 1.51
CA ILE A 65 -17.98 -9.02 0.40
C ILE A 65 -17.05 -10.09 0.95
N ASP A 66 -17.49 -11.33 0.98
CA ASP A 66 -16.82 -12.47 1.63
C ASP A 66 -16.88 -13.75 0.75
N ASP A 67 -16.59 -14.93 1.30
CA ASP A 67 -16.79 -16.26 0.66
C ASP A 67 -16.05 -16.56 -0.65
N GLY A 68 -14.90 -15.93 -0.85
CA GLY A 68 -14.14 -16.00 -2.10
C GLY A 68 -14.82 -15.25 -3.26
N LEU A 69 -15.86 -14.45 -2.97
CA LEU A 69 -16.61 -13.71 -3.96
C LEU A 69 -15.84 -12.46 -4.42
N SER A 70 -16.11 -12.07 -5.67
CA SER A 70 -15.50 -10.91 -6.31
C SER A 70 -16.58 -9.99 -6.85
N SER A 71 -16.59 -8.75 -6.40
CA SER A 71 -17.49 -7.69 -6.85
C SER A 71 -16.73 -6.65 -7.68
N THR A 72 -17.42 -6.02 -8.64
CA THR A 72 -16.87 -5.04 -9.57
C THR A 72 -17.68 -3.75 -9.53
N PHE A 73 -17.00 -2.61 -9.32
CA PHE A 73 -17.57 -1.28 -9.36
C PHE A 73 -16.95 -0.50 -10.53
N SER A 74 -17.70 -0.29 -11.60
CA SER A 74 -17.15 0.24 -12.86
C SER A 74 -17.36 1.73 -13.10
N GLY A 75 -18.16 2.41 -12.28
CA GLY A 75 -18.50 3.82 -12.47
C GLY A 75 -19.68 4.28 -11.64
N GLY A 76 -20.00 5.57 -11.71
CA GLY A 76 -21.07 6.19 -10.91
C GLY A 76 -20.54 6.86 -9.64
N ASN A 77 -21.45 7.35 -8.80
CA ASN A 77 -21.13 7.91 -7.49
C ASN A 77 -22.02 7.23 -6.44
N VAL A 78 -21.42 6.43 -5.57
CA VAL A 78 -22.12 5.63 -4.56
C VAL A 78 -21.61 6.02 -3.18
N ARG A 79 -22.52 6.09 -2.21
CA ARG A 79 -22.22 6.41 -0.82
C ARG A 79 -22.79 5.34 0.08
N VAL A 80 -21.99 4.81 1.00
CA VAL A 80 -22.40 3.76 1.97
C VAL A 80 -22.02 4.16 3.40
N ARG A 81 -22.67 3.54 4.40
CA ARG A 81 -22.24 3.73 5.80
C ARG A 81 -20.98 2.93 6.08
N GLY A 82 -20.96 1.66 5.70
CA GLY A 82 -19.80 0.82 5.91
C GLY A 82 -19.52 -0.06 4.71
N LEU A 83 -18.24 -0.38 4.56
CA LEU A 83 -17.71 -1.30 3.56
C LEU A 83 -16.73 -2.24 4.25
N ARG A 84 -16.95 -3.53 4.08
CA ARG A 84 -16.03 -4.57 4.54
C ARG A 84 -15.74 -5.51 3.39
N VAL A 85 -14.46 -5.72 3.11
CA VAL A 85 -14.00 -6.66 2.11
C VAL A 85 -13.20 -7.72 2.83
N GLY A 86 -13.72 -8.93 2.93
CA GLY A 86 -13.08 -10.01 3.66
C GLY A 86 -13.16 -9.86 5.18
N SER A 87 -14.34 -10.10 5.77
CA SER A 87 -14.62 -9.91 7.19
C SER A 87 -15.70 -10.85 7.75
N ALA A 88 -15.43 -11.51 8.88
CA ALA A 88 -16.49 -12.15 9.66
C ALA A 88 -17.39 -11.12 10.38
N ALA A 89 -18.62 -10.95 9.88
CA ALA A 89 -19.71 -10.35 10.62
C ALA A 89 -20.71 -11.44 11.08
N LYS A 90 -20.27 -12.28 12.02
CA LYS A 90 -21.10 -12.99 13.02
C LYS A 90 -22.12 -14.06 12.56
N GLU A 91 -22.38 -14.30 11.28
CA GLU A 91 -23.46 -15.25 10.89
C GLU A 91 -23.11 -16.29 9.82
N HIS A 92 -21.89 -16.28 9.25
CA HIS A 92 -21.48 -17.35 8.33
C HIS A 92 -21.05 -18.62 9.07
N GLN A 93 -21.46 -19.76 8.53
CA GLN A 93 -21.44 -21.03 9.22
C GLN A 93 -19.99 -21.53 9.40
N PHE A 94 -19.76 -22.31 10.46
CA PHE A 94 -18.48 -22.98 10.68
C PHE A 94 -18.04 -23.75 9.43
N GLY A 95 -17.03 -23.25 8.71
CA GLY A 95 -16.41 -23.93 7.57
C GLY A 95 -16.34 -23.15 6.24
N ASP A 96 -16.92 -21.96 6.15
CA ASP A 96 -16.88 -21.11 4.94
C ASP A 96 -15.56 -20.31 4.83
N THR A 97 -15.34 -19.59 3.73
CA THR A 97 -14.15 -18.73 3.52
C THR A 97 -14.49 -17.28 3.84
N HIS A 98 -13.61 -16.53 4.49
CA HIS A 98 -13.82 -15.10 4.74
C HIS A 98 -12.99 -14.24 3.79
N PHE A 99 -12.62 -14.77 2.62
CA PHE A 99 -11.86 -14.03 1.64
C PHE A 99 -12.78 -13.20 0.74
N GLY A 100 -12.55 -11.89 0.61
CA GLY A 100 -13.38 -11.02 -0.26
C GLY A 100 -12.57 -10.24 -1.27
N ARG A 101 -13.14 -9.94 -2.44
CA ARG A 101 -12.53 -8.98 -3.39
C ARG A 101 -13.52 -7.93 -3.89
N LEU A 102 -13.09 -6.67 -3.87
CA LEU A 102 -13.72 -5.57 -4.60
C LEU A 102 -12.74 -4.97 -5.61
N THR A 103 -13.13 -4.92 -6.87
CA THR A 103 -12.37 -4.24 -7.93
C THR A 103 -13.12 -3.01 -8.43
N MET A 104 -12.52 -1.85 -8.26
CA MET A 104 -13.00 -0.57 -8.79
C MET A 104 -12.25 -0.23 -10.08
N THR A 105 -12.95 0.05 -11.17
CA THR A 105 -12.33 0.46 -12.46
C THR A 105 -12.65 1.91 -12.85
N GLY A 106 -13.50 2.58 -12.07
CA GLY A 106 -13.91 3.98 -12.28
C GLY A 106 -15.00 4.39 -11.29
N GLY A 107 -15.39 5.67 -11.33
CA GLY A 107 -16.42 6.23 -10.44
C GLY A 107 -15.90 6.58 -9.04
N THR A 108 -16.82 7.03 -8.18
CA THR A 108 -16.54 7.43 -6.80
C THR A 108 -17.33 6.55 -5.83
N LEU A 109 -16.64 5.90 -4.89
CA LEU A 109 -17.26 5.24 -3.75
C LEU A 109 -16.89 6.00 -2.47
N GLU A 110 -17.88 6.48 -1.73
CA GLU A 110 -17.69 7.16 -0.45
C GLU A 110 -18.17 6.26 0.70
N VAL A 111 -17.28 5.98 1.65
CA VAL A 111 -17.60 5.27 2.90
C VAL A 111 -17.63 6.27 4.04
N THR A 112 -18.83 6.52 4.55
CA THR A 112 -19.08 7.59 5.53
C THR A 112 -18.84 7.18 6.98
N GLY A 113 -18.80 5.87 7.24
CA GLY A 113 -18.51 5.31 8.55
C GLY A 113 -17.02 5.29 8.83
N ALA A 114 -16.68 5.62 10.07
CA ALA A 114 -15.31 5.68 10.54
C ALA A 114 -14.61 4.31 10.47
N GLY A 115 -13.39 4.30 9.93
CA GLY A 115 -12.46 3.17 10.02
C GLY A 115 -12.20 2.78 11.48
N ALA A 116 -12.07 3.76 12.39
CA ALA A 116 -11.89 3.52 13.83
C ALA A 116 -13.04 2.74 14.49
N LEU A 117 -14.26 2.80 13.94
CA LEU A 117 -15.40 1.99 14.40
C LEU A 117 -15.47 0.63 13.69
N GLY A 118 -14.49 0.35 12.84
CA GLY A 118 -14.44 -0.82 11.96
C GLY A 118 -15.58 -0.84 10.96
N LEU A 119 -16.03 0.33 10.51
CA LEU A 119 -17.05 0.47 9.47
C LEU A 119 -16.44 0.48 8.06
N PHE A 120 -15.15 0.81 7.94
CA PHE A 120 -14.38 0.64 6.72
C PHE A 120 -13.14 -0.20 6.99
N GLY A 121 -13.05 -1.38 6.37
CA GLY A 121 -11.86 -2.21 6.48
C GLY A 121 -11.75 -3.32 5.42
N VAL A 122 -10.52 -3.77 5.20
CA VAL A 122 -10.16 -4.82 4.26
C VAL A 122 -9.35 -5.88 5.01
N GLY A 123 -9.77 -7.14 4.94
CA GLY A 123 -9.15 -8.23 5.70
C GLY A 123 -9.30 -8.01 7.20
N ARG A 124 -10.55 -8.01 7.69
CA ARG A 124 -10.89 -7.74 9.09
C ARG A 124 -11.65 -8.91 9.71
N GLU A 125 -10.97 -9.74 10.49
CA GLU A 125 -11.62 -10.88 11.14
C GLU A 125 -11.98 -10.58 12.60
N ARG A 126 -13.17 -10.99 13.02
CA ARG A 126 -13.63 -10.83 14.41
C ARG A 126 -13.51 -12.09 15.26
N GLU A 127 -13.43 -13.27 14.64
CA GLU A 127 -13.48 -14.55 15.35
C GLU A 127 -12.33 -15.48 14.91
N ASN A 128 -11.83 -16.32 15.81
CA ASN A 128 -10.78 -17.28 15.48
C ASN A 128 -11.37 -18.58 14.91
N VAL A 129 -12.23 -18.48 13.88
CA VAL A 129 -12.98 -19.62 13.34
C VAL A 129 -12.19 -20.36 12.27
N ILE A 130 -11.47 -19.62 11.41
CA ILE A 130 -10.69 -20.17 10.30
C ILE A 130 -9.20 -20.17 10.64
N GLN A 131 -8.63 -21.35 10.80
CA GLN A 131 -7.19 -21.54 11.06
C GLN A 131 -6.33 -21.55 9.78
N ASP A 132 -6.97 -21.55 8.61
CA ASP A 132 -6.30 -21.54 7.30
C ASP A 132 -6.13 -20.10 6.81
N GLU A 133 -4.90 -19.59 6.86
CA GLU A 133 -4.53 -18.23 6.43
C GLU A 133 -4.94 -17.91 4.99
N ASP A 134 -4.94 -18.91 4.11
CA ASP A 134 -5.27 -18.70 2.69
C ASP A 134 -6.78 -18.50 2.47
N LYS A 135 -7.59 -18.79 3.49
CA LYS A 135 -9.06 -18.68 3.43
C LYS A 135 -9.62 -17.44 4.11
N LYS A 136 -8.77 -16.60 4.71
CA LYS A 136 -9.16 -15.41 5.47
C LYS A 136 -8.44 -14.17 4.94
N GLY A 137 -9.17 -13.10 4.66
CA GLY A 137 -8.57 -11.83 4.21
C GLY A 137 -9.40 -11.07 3.20
N GLY A 138 -8.90 -9.96 2.69
CA GLY A 138 -9.63 -9.14 1.74
C GLY A 138 -8.72 -8.41 0.77
N GLU A 139 -9.26 -8.13 -0.41
CA GLU A 139 -8.55 -7.41 -1.44
C GLU A 139 -9.42 -6.30 -2.04
N LEU A 140 -8.95 -5.07 -1.95
CA LEU A 140 -9.54 -3.91 -2.58
C LEU A 140 -8.58 -3.37 -3.65
N ILE A 141 -8.99 -3.46 -4.90
CA ILE A 141 -8.18 -3.08 -6.06
C ILE A 141 -8.82 -1.87 -6.73
N LEU A 142 -8.09 -0.77 -6.86
CA LEU A 142 -8.51 0.39 -7.63
C LEU A 142 -7.67 0.47 -8.90
N THR A 143 -8.34 0.59 -10.04
CA THR A 143 -7.73 0.75 -11.36
C THR A 143 -8.47 1.83 -12.15
N GLY A 144 -7.86 2.32 -13.23
CA GLY A 144 -8.42 3.43 -13.99
C GLY A 144 -8.65 4.66 -13.11
N SER A 145 -9.63 5.49 -13.44
CA SER A 145 -9.96 6.71 -12.71
C SER A 145 -10.85 6.47 -11.48
N ALA A 146 -10.67 5.36 -10.77
CA ALA A 146 -11.45 5.02 -9.58
C ALA A 146 -11.09 5.93 -8.41
N THR A 147 -12.09 6.47 -7.73
CA THR A 147 -11.94 7.28 -6.52
C THR A 147 -12.61 6.60 -5.34
N LEU A 148 -11.87 6.43 -4.25
CA LEU A 148 -12.40 5.97 -2.97
C LEU A 148 -12.21 7.06 -1.92
N ILE A 149 -13.31 7.44 -1.27
CA ILE A 149 -13.31 8.43 -0.21
C ILE A 149 -13.74 7.72 1.07
N GLY A 150 -13.02 7.96 2.17
CA GLY A 150 -13.33 7.34 3.45
C GLY A 150 -13.03 8.25 4.63
N ASN A 151 -13.72 8.02 5.73
CA ASN A 151 -13.32 8.54 7.04
C ASN A 151 -12.45 7.48 7.73
N GLY A 152 -11.17 7.42 7.34
CA GLY A 152 -10.20 6.40 7.77
C GLY A 152 -10.47 5.00 7.23
N VAL A 153 -9.49 4.10 7.37
CA VAL A 153 -9.59 2.71 6.91
C VAL A 153 -8.64 1.80 7.68
N ILE A 154 -9.06 0.55 7.91
CA ILE A 154 -8.22 -0.50 8.47
C ILE A 154 -7.87 -1.52 7.39
N ILE A 155 -6.58 -1.72 7.13
CA ILE A 155 -6.08 -2.70 6.18
C ILE A 155 -5.34 -3.80 6.95
N GLY A 156 -5.90 -5.00 6.97
CA GLY A 156 -5.31 -6.19 7.60
C GLY A 156 -5.41 -6.17 9.13
N GLU A 157 -6.61 -6.36 9.66
CA GLU A 157 -6.87 -6.58 11.09
C GLU A 157 -7.13 -8.08 11.31
N ARG A 158 -6.20 -8.76 11.99
CA ARG A 158 -6.25 -10.22 12.27
C ARG A 158 -6.29 -11.15 11.04
N THR A 159 -6.29 -10.62 9.82
CA THR A 159 -6.10 -11.37 8.56
C THR A 159 -5.31 -10.56 7.54
N LEU A 160 -5.09 -11.14 6.35
CA LEU A 160 -4.52 -10.43 5.21
C LEU A 160 -5.50 -9.39 4.66
N GLY A 161 -5.13 -8.11 4.71
CA GLY A 161 -5.80 -7.05 3.96
C GLY A 161 -4.86 -6.49 2.90
N LEU A 162 -5.33 -6.44 1.66
CA LEU A 162 -4.61 -5.84 0.53
C LEU A 162 -5.41 -4.68 -0.05
N LEU A 163 -4.77 -3.51 -0.12
CA LEU A 163 -5.26 -2.35 -0.86
C LEU A 163 -4.27 -2.03 -1.99
N SER A 164 -4.72 -2.08 -3.24
CA SER A 164 -3.93 -1.70 -4.41
C SER A 164 -4.52 -0.46 -5.07
N ILE A 165 -3.71 0.59 -5.22
CA ILE A 165 -4.09 1.86 -5.81
C ILE A 165 -3.34 2.01 -7.13
N GLY A 166 -3.99 1.71 -8.24
CA GLY A 166 -3.42 1.81 -9.59
C GLY A 166 -3.08 3.25 -10.00
N PRO A 167 -2.31 3.45 -11.09
CA PRO A 167 -1.68 4.74 -11.44
C PRO A 167 -2.61 5.95 -11.54
N ASP A 168 -3.84 5.76 -12.01
CA ASP A 168 -4.83 6.83 -12.20
C ASP A 168 -5.88 6.89 -11.08
N ALA A 169 -5.74 6.02 -10.05
CA ALA A 169 -6.71 5.90 -8.97
C ALA A 169 -6.37 6.81 -7.78
N LEU A 170 -7.40 7.16 -7.02
CA LEU A 170 -7.32 8.04 -5.86
C LEU A 170 -7.97 7.40 -4.64
N VAL A 171 -7.26 7.38 -3.52
CA VAL A 171 -7.81 7.15 -2.18
C VAL A 171 -7.66 8.44 -1.36
N GLU A 172 -8.78 8.96 -0.86
CA GLU A 172 -8.84 10.22 -0.09
C GLU A 172 -9.46 9.96 1.29
N LEU A 173 -8.62 10.08 2.33
CA LEU A 173 -8.94 9.82 3.74
C LEU A 173 -8.66 11.06 4.62
N ARG A 174 -8.50 12.26 4.03
CA ARG A 174 -8.13 13.47 4.78
C ARG A 174 -9.31 14.23 5.38
N THR A 175 -10.55 13.89 5.02
CA THR A 175 -11.71 14.71 5.35
C THR A 175 -12.14 14.54 6.81
N TRP A 176 -11.92 15.63 7.56
CA TRP A 176 -12.31 15.87 8.95
C TRP A 176 -13.82 15.79 9.19
N VAL A 177 -14.25 15.00 10.18
CA VAL A 177 -15.61 15.11 10.74
C VAL A 177 -15.49 15.53 12.20
N SER A 178 -15.59 16.84 12.45
CA SER A 178 -15.48 17.47 13.79
C SER A 178 -16.48 16.97 14.84
N ALA A 179 -17.44 16.12 14.45
CA ALA A 179 -18.53 15.64 15.28
C ALA A 179 -18.36 14.18 15.72
N ASP A 180 -17.37 13.45 15.18
CA ASP A 180 -17.14 12.05 15.48
C ASP A 180 -16.00 11.90 16.52
N GLU A 181 -16.39 11.71 17.78
CA GLU A 181 -15.50 11.12 18.81
C GLU A 181 -15.38 9.60 18.55
N PRO A 182 -14.16 9.03 18.53
CA PRO A 182 -14.00 7.79 19.28
C PRO A 182 -12.66 7.63 20.04
N PRO A 183 -12.61 6.71 21.02
CA PRO A 183 -11.54 6.62 22.03
C PRO A 183 -10.31 5.77 21.66
N HIS A 184 -9.91 5.62 20.38
CA HIS A 184 -8.70 4.81 20.05
C HIS A 184 -7.83 5.44 18.93
N PHE A 185 -6.56 5.68 19.25
CA PHE A 185 -5.43 6.31 18.52
C PHE A 185 -5.72 7.09 17.23
N GLY A 186 -5.81 8.43 17.40
CA GLY A 186 -5.58 9.47 16.38
C GLY A 186 -6.84 10.18 15.84
N GLY A 187 -7.94 9.44 15.69
CA GLY A 187 -9.21 9.95 15.15
C GLY A 187 -9.97 8.90 14.34
N ALA A 188 -11.08 9.30 13.73
CA ALA A 188 -11.86 8.46 12.82
C ALA A 188 -11.19 8.35 11.43
N GLU A 189 -10.35 9.32 11.09
CA GLU A 189 -9.87 9.64 9.74
C GLU A 189 -8.62 8.88 9.29
N ASP A 190 -7.99 8.11 10.18
CA ASP A 190 -6.64 7.62 9.94
C ASP A 190 -6.61 6.31 9.14
N ILE A 191 -5.50 6.06 8.42
CA ILE A 191 -5.24 4.76 7.80
C ILE A 191 -4.39 3.89 8.74
N ARG A 192 -4.84 2.65 8.95
CA ARG A 192 -4.13 1.65 9.76
C ARG A 192 -3.71 0.48 8.89
N ILE A 193 -2.44 0.11 8.95
CA ILE A 193 -1.87 -0.97 8.14
C ILE A 193 -1.29 -2.05 9.05
N GLY A 194 -1.94 -3.22 9.04
CA GLY A 194 -1.57 -4.39 9.83
C GLY A 194 -1.87 -4.18 11.30
N SER A 195 -3.09 -4.39 11.78
CA SER A 195 -3.46 -4.09 13.17
C SER A 195 -3.81 -5.35 13.96
N TYR A 196 -3.52 -5.32 15.26
CA TYR A 196 -4.09 -6.25 16.21
C TYR A 196 -5.54 -5.81 16.53
N GLY A 197 -6.50 -6.73 16.42
CA GLY A 197 -7.90 -6.48 16.78
C GLY A 197 -8.25 -7.13 18.13
N PRO A 198 -9.05 -6.50 19.00
CA PRO A 198 -9.42 -7.09 20.29
C PRO A 198 -10.14 -8.43 20.09
N ALA A 199 -9.67 -9.49 20.74
CA ALA A 199 -10.43 -10.73 20.87
C ALA A 199 -11.69 -10.45 21.70
N PHE A 200 -12.86 -10.92 21.26
CA PHE A 200 -14.08 -10.82 22.06
C PHE A 200 -14.07 -11.76 23.28
N ASP A 201 -13.09 -12.66 23.35
CA ASP A 201 -12.95 -13.72 24.36
C ASP A 201 -11.55 -13.72 25.00
N ASP A 202 -11.27 -12.72 25.85
CA ASP A 202 -10.21 -12.86 26.84
C ASP A 202 -10.60 -13.90 27.91
N PHE A 203 -10.05 -15.10 27.77
CA PHE A 203 -9.67 -15.93 28.90
C PHE A 203 -8.28 -16.52 28.67
N GLY A 204 -7.27 -15.65 28.61
CA GLY A 204 -5.88 -16.00 28.92
C GLY A 204 -5.28 -17.14 28.10
N ALA A 205 -4.95 -16.86 26.83
CA ALA A 205 -3.85 -17.50 26.10
C ALA A 205 -3.54 -16.73 24.80
N GLU A 206 -2.71 -15.69 24.88
CA GLU A 206 -1.89 -15.27 23.73
C GLU A 206 -0.88 -16.40 23.47
N PRO A 207 -0.95 -17.10 22.32
CA PRO A 207 -0.32 -16.56 21.12
C PRO A 207 -1.07 -16.87 19.82
N GLY A 208 -1.26 -15.85 19.00
CA GLY A 208 -1.63 -15.94 17.61
C GLY A 208 -1.40 -14.59 16.99
N LEU A 209 -0.57 -14.53 15.96
CA LEU A 209 -0.29 -13.34 15.16
C LEU A 209 -1.58 -12.94 14.42
N ASP A 210 -1.52 -12.17 13.35
CA ASP A 210 -2.37 -12.36 12.15
C ASP A 210 -2.93 -11.06 11.57
N GLY A 211 -2.65 -9.89 12.13
CA GLY A 211 -2.85 -8.64 11.37
C GLY A 211 -1.81 -8.52 10.27
N ARG A 212 -2.18 -8.67 8.99
CA ARG A 212 -1.27 -8.42 7.86
C ARG A 212 -1.88 -7.43 6.88
N GLY A 213 -1.46 -6.17 6.98
CA GLY A 213 -1.88 -5.13 6.05
C GLY A 213 -0.83 -4.87 4.99
N VAL A 214 -1.25 -4.79 3.72
CA VAL A 214 -0.40 -4.34 2.62
C VAL A 214 -1.16 -3.28 1.82
N VAL A 215 -0.52 -2.12 1.63
CA VAL A 215 -1.01 -1.04 0.79
C VAL A 215 0.01 -0.80 -0.33
N ASP A 216 -0.39 -0.97 -1.58
CA ASP A 216 0.45 -0.69 -2.76
C ASP A 216 -0.06 0.56 -3.49
N VAL A 217 0.82 1.53 -3.68
CA VAL A 217 0.50 2.87 -4.19
C VAL A 217 1.26 3.15 -5.47
N GLN A 218 0.54 3.10 -6.59
CA GLN A 218 0.98 3.55 -7.91
C GLN A 218 0.25 4.83 -8.33
N GLY A 219 -0.97 5.06 -7.82
CA GLY A 219 -1.74 6.29 -7.98
C GLY A 219 -1.56 7.26 -6.80
N THR A 220 -2.66 7.82 -6.29
CA THR A 220 -2.61 8.80 -5.20
C THR A 220 -3.28 8.27 -3.93
N LEU A 221 -2.53 8.26 -2.82
CA LEU A 221 -3.04 8.05 -1.47
C LEU A 221 -2.92 9.34 -0.67
N ARG A 222 -4.03 9.80 -0.13
CA ARG A 222 -4.11 10.96 0.75
C ARG A 222 -4.75 10.54 2.05
N ALA A 223 -4.08 10.80 3.16
CA ALA A 223 -4.59 10.49 4.49
C ALA A 223 -4.20 11.56 5.51
N LYS A 224 -4.88 11.57 6.66
CA LYS A 224 -4.47 12.40 7.79
C LYS A 224 -3.22 11.79 8.41
N ASP A 225 -3.40 10.80 9.27
CA ASP A 225 -2.32 10.04 9.89
C ASP A 225 -2.23 8.64 9.27
N MET A 226 -1.02 8.11 9.23
CA MET A 226 -0.76 6.72 8.85
C MET A 226 -0.13 5.97 10.02
N TYR A 227 -0.84 4.95 10.49
CA TYR A 227 -0.39 4.09 11.57
C TYR A 227 -0.02 2.72 11.06
N PHE A 228 1.18 2.28 11.44
CA PHE A 228 1.61 0.90 11.27
C PHE A 228 1.43 0.10 12.54
N SER A 229 1.53 -1.20 12.34
CA SER A 229 1.23 -2.26 13.29
C SER A 229 1.51 -2.04 14.76
N GLU A 230 0.57 -2.54 15.54
CA GLU A 230 0.66 -2.75 16.97
C GLU A 230 0.94 -4.25 17.20
N HIS A 231 1.61 -4.59 18.31
CA HIS A 231 1.72 -5.96 18.88
C HIS A 231 1.66 -7.14 17.89
N GLY A 232 2.81 -7.67 17.46
CA GLY A 232 2.85 -8.89 16.64
C GLY A 232 2.27 -8.78 15.22
N ALA A 233 1.59 -7.68 14.84
CA ALA A 233 1.08 -7.49 13.48
C ALA A 233 2.15 -6.98 12.50
N LYS A 234 1.86 -7.14 11.20
CA LYS A 234 2.74 -6.74 10.09
C LYS A 234 2.01 -5.79 9.14
N GLY A 235 2.56 -4.60 8.98
CA GLY A 235 2.04 -3.57 8.11
C GLY A 235 3.09 -3.18 7.09
N GLU A 236 2.72 -3.16 5.82
CA GLU A 236 3.60 -2.73 4.74
C GLU A 236 2.89 -1.71 3.84
N LEU A 237 3.54 -0.56 3.64
CA LEU A 237 3.22 0.39 2.58
C LEU A 237 4.27 0.25 1.48
N ARG A 238 3.83 0.17 0.22
CA ARG A 238 4.68 0.17 -0.96
C ARG A 238 4.34 1.38 -1.82
N LEU A 239 5.34 2.20 -2.11
CA LEU A 239 5.24 3.32 -3.04
C LEU A 239 6.02 2.97 -4.30
N SER A 240 5.30 2.82 -5.42
CA SER A 240 5.85 2.39 -6.71
C SER A 240 5.46 3.40 -7.81
N GLY A 241 6.02 4.61 -7.74
CA GLY A 241 5.78 5.68 -8.71
C GLY A 241 4.55 6.56 -8.49
N GLY A 242 3.77 6.32 -7.43
CA GLY A 242 2.61 7.12 -7.05
C GLY A 242 2.89 8.31 -6.13
N GLU A 243 1.85 8.81 -5.47
CA GLU A 243 1.92 9.86 -4.44
C GLU A 243 1.33 9.36 -3.12
N VAL A 244 2.08 9.50 -2.03
CA VAL A 244 1.57 9.42 -0.65
C VAL A 244 1.65 10.80 -0.04
N ASN A 245 0.51 11.33 0.41
CA ASN A 245 0.43 12.67 0.99
C ASN A 245 -0.32 12.62 2.32
N LEU A 246 0.44 12.77 3.40
CA LEU A 246 -0.08 12.80 4.76
C LEU A 246 -0.13 14.24 5.25
N ASN A 247 -1.31 14.65 5.70
CA ASN A 247 -1.43 15.96 6.33
C ASN A 247 -1.00 15.93 7.81
N GLY A 248 -1.02 14.75 8.44
CA GLY A 248 -0.55 14.50 9.80
C GLY A 248 0.75 13.69 9.79
N ALA A 249 0.85 12.74 10.72
CA ALA A 249 2.07 11.99 10.99
C ALA A 249 2.14 10.64 10.27
N LEU A 250 3.38 10.16 10.14
CA LEU A 250 3.70 8.77 9.78
C LEU A 250 4.22 8.07 11.04
N ILE A 251 3.42 7.16 11.60
CA ILE A 251 3.68 6.51 12.89
C ILE A 251 4.02 5.03 12.68
N MET A 252 5.29 4.69 12.85
CA MET A 252 5.85 3.34 12.71
C MET A 252 6.28 2.72 14.05
N ASN A 253 6.33 3.52 15.11
CA ASN A 253 6.72 3.08 16.45
C ASN A 253 5.54 2.97 17.44
N LEU A 254 4.28 3.03 16.96
CA LEU A 254 3.11 2.98 17.84
C LEU A 254 3.17 1.74 18.74
N CYS A 255 3.05 1.98 20.04
CA CYS A 255 3.12 0.94 21.05
C CYS A 255 2.16 1.24 22.21
N ASP A 256 0.89 1.49 21.91
CA ASP A 256 -0.09 1.65 22.98
C ASP A 256 -0.46 0.31 23.61
N GLY A 257 -0.37 0.24 24.94
CA GLY A 257 -0.66 -0.98 25.69
C GLY A 257 0.30 -2.15 25.44
N CYS A 258 1.42 -1.94 24.71
CA CYS A 258 2.50 -2.91 24.51
C CYS A 258 2.84 -3.68 25.77
N LEU A 259 2.52 -4.99 25.79
CA LEU A 259 3.06 -5.87 26.81
C LEU A 259 4.58 -5.82 26.67
N THR A 260 5.28 -5.75 27.79
CA THR A 260 6.75 -5.75 27.81
C THR A 260 7.35 -7.08 27.38
N ASP A 261 6.56 -8.00 26.83
CA ASP A 261 7.01 -9.29 26.31
C ASP A 261 7.89 -9.07 25.07
N PRO A 262 9.20 -9.35 25.18
CA PRO A 262 10.12 -9.14 24.07
C PRO A 262 9.81 -10.02 22.84
N ALA A 263 9.13 -11.15 22.99
CA ALA A 263 8.82 -12.06 21.89
C ALA A 263 7.71 -11.50 20.98
N LEU A 264 6.67 -10.90 21.55
CA LEU A 264 5.58 -10.27 20.80
C LEU A 264 6.04 -8.96 20.15
N LEU A 265 6.87 -8.19 20.86
CA LEU A 265 7.51 -7.00 20.30
C LEU A 265 8.42 -7.35 19.11
N ALA A 266 9.13 -8.49 19.15
CA ALA A 266 9.98 -8.95 18.05
C ALA A 266 9.20 -9.42 16.81
N GLN A 267 7.91 -9.70 16.93
CA GLN A 267 7.06 -10.17 15.82
C GLN A 267 6.43 -9.03 15.01
N ARG A 268 6.37 -7.82 15.59
CA ARG A 268 5.86 -6.63 14.91
C ARG A 268 6.76 -6.26 13.73
N SER A 269 6.14 -5.83 12.63
CA SER A 269 6.86 -5.23 11.50
C SER A 269 6.08 -4.04 10.95
N ALA A 270 6.68 -2.86 11.01
CA ALA A 270 6.19 -1.64 10.38
C ALA A 270 7.12 -1.31 9.21
N LYS A 271 6.71 -1.62 7.98
CA LYS A 271 7.58 -1.49 6.80
C LYS A 271 7.06 -0.43 5.83
N VAL A 272 7.93 0.51 5.48
CA VAL A 272 7.73 1.43 4.37
C VAL A 272 8.71 1.06 3.27
N THR A 273 8.18 0.70 2.10
CA THR A 273 8.95 0.34 0.92
C THR A 273 8.77 1.41 -0.16
N VAL A 274 9.87 1.99 -0.63
CA VAL A 274 9.89 2.96 -1.74
C VAL A 274 10.65 2.37 -2.90
N ILE A 275 10.03 2.37 -4.08
CA ILE A 275 10.57 1.77 -5.31
C ILE A 275 10.66 2.84 -6.40
N GLY A 276 11.89 3.12 -6.83
CA GLY A 276 12.23 4.10 -7.84
C GLY A 276 12.08 5.55 -7.37
N SER A 277 12.35 6.48 -8.29
CA SER A 277 12.38 7.92 -8.03
C SER A 277 11.17 8.66 -8.63
N GLY A 278 10.21 7.93 -9.22
CA GLY A 278 9.09 8.51 -9.96
C GLY A 278 7.93 9.02 -9.10
N GLY A 279 7.93 8.76 -7.80
CA GLY A 279 6.84 9.09 -6.90
C GLY A 279 7.10 10.30 -5.99
N ALA A 280 6.16 10.58 -5.10
CA ALA A 280 6.27 11.57 -4.03
C ALA A 280 5.77 10.99 -2.70
N PHE A 281 6.49 11.26 -1.61
CA PHE A 281 6.09 10.89 -0.26
C PHE A 281 6.22 12.11 0.66
N ASN A 282 5.09 12.76 0.94
CA ASN A 282 5.02 13.94 1.79
C ASN A 282 4.34 13.61 3.12
N VAL A 283 4.93 14.08 4.22
CA VAL A 283 4.41 13.93 5.58
C VAL A 283 4.25 15.30 6.23
N GLY A 284 3.17 15.47 7.00
CA GLY A 284 2.94 16.66 7.80
C GLY A 284 2.49 17.90 7.02
N VAL A 285 1.94 17.76 5.82
CA VAL A 285 1.50 18.92 5.01
C VAL A 285 0.25 19.54 5.63
N ASP A 286 0.35 20.76 6.15
CA ASP A 286 -0.82 21.46 6.66
C ASP A 286 -1.81 21.80 5.54
N PRO A 287 -3.09 21.35 5.61
CA PRO A 287 -4.11 21.74 4.65
C PRO A 287 -4.49 23.23 4.73
N ASP A 288 -4.26 23.90 5.86
CA ASP A 288 -4.58 25.32 6.04
C ASP A 288 -3.39 26.12 6.63
N PRO A 289 -2.29 26.27 5.87
CA PRO A 289 -1.04 26.87 6.35
C PRO A 289 -1.16 28.37 6.70
N LEU A 290 -2.34 28.97 6.51
CA LEU A 290 -2.62 30.36 6.86
C LEU A 290 -3.26 30.49 8.25
N VAL A 291 -3.73 29.39 8.82
CA VAL A 291 -4.37 29.33 10.13
C VAL A 291 -3.42 28.66 11.11
N VAL A 292 -2.78 29.45 11.98
CA VAL A 292 -1.91 28.91 13.02
C VAL A 292 -2.75 28.18 14.06
N ASP A 293 -2.60 26.87 14.16
CA ASP A 293 -3.17 26.07 15.24
C ASP A 293 -2.26 26.17 16.47
N PRO A 294 -2.76 26.61 17.65
CA PRO A 294 -1.97 26.62 18.88
C PRO A 294 -1.68 25.21 19.44
N ALA A 295 -2.37 24.18 18.95
CA ALA A 295 -2.20 22.78 19.36
C ALA A 295 -2.33 21.84 18.14
N PRO A 296 -1.44 21.95 17.14
CA PRO A 296 -1.54 21.18 15.91
C PRO A 296 -1.39 19.68 16.22
N PRO A 297 -2.01 18.79 15.42
CA PRO A 297 -1.71 17.36 15.48
C PRO A 297 -0.23 17.12 15.18
N SER A 298 0.28 15.92 15.51
CA SER A 298 1.63 15.56 15.11
C SER A 298 1.74 15.57 13.58
N ARG A 299 2.83 16.12 13.07
CA ARG A 299 3.15 16.26 11.63
C ARG A 299 4.54 15.70 11.33
N ASP A 300 4.89 14.64 12.05
CA ASP A 300 6.25 14.11 12.13
C ASP A 300 6.32 12.66 11.63
N LEU A 301 7.54 12.21 11.34
CA LEU A 301 7.89 10.81 11.16
C LEU A 301 8.30 10.22 12.51
N LEU A 302 7.54 9.27 13.03
CA LEU A 302 7.77 8.63 14.32
C LEU A 302 8.13 7.14 14.12
N ALA A 303 9.42 6.83 14.10
CA ALA A 303 9.93 5.51 13.76
C ALA A 303 11.02 5.00 14.73
N ALA A 304 11.12 5.56 15.94
CA ALA A 304 12.08 5.13 16.96
C ALA A 304 11.81 3.71 17.50
N SER A 305 12.10 2.69 16.69
CA SER A 305 11.86 1.30 17.05
C SER A 305 12.65 0.32 16.17
N PRO A 306 13.21 -0.78 16.73
CA PRO A 306 13.89 -1.81 15.94
C PRO A 306 12.98 -2.63 15.02
N THR A 307 11.66 -2.46 15.10
CA THR A 307 10.68 -3.12 14.23
C THR A 307 10.20 -2.23 13.08
N ALA A 308 10.61 -0.95 13.09
CA ALA A 308 10.37 -0.04 11.97
C ALA A 308 11.44 -0.30 10.89
N ILE A 309 10.99 -0.49 9.66
CA ILE A 309 11.84 -0.85 8.52
C ILE A 309 11.56 0.14 7.39
N PHE A 310 12.60 0.83 6.94
CA PHE A 310 12.57 1.60 5.70
C PHE A 310 13.32 0.81 4.64
N SER A 311 12.67 0.57 3.51
CA SER A 311 13.24 -0.18 2.39
C SER A 311 13.21 0.69 1.14
N PHE A 312 14.39 0.95 0.57
CA PHE A 312 14.53 1.76 -0.62
C PHE A 312 15.14 0.93 -1.74
N THR A 313 14.41 0.79 -2.85
CA THR A 313 14.90 0.15 -4.07
C THR A 313 15.04 1.20 -5.14
N ALA A 314 16.29 1.49 -5.54
CA ALA A 314 16.57 2.50 -6.54
C ALA A 314 16.19 2.03 -7.95
N ASP A 315 15.77 2.99 -8.78
CA ASP A 315 15.84 2.89 -10.23
C ASP A 315 17.09 3.62 -10.75
N SER A 316 17.20 3.81 -12.07
CA SER A 316 18.33 4.51 -12.69
C SER A 316 18.54 5.94 -12.19
N ALA A 317 17.48 6.61 -11.72
CA ALA A 317 17.53 7.99 -11.23
C ALA A 317 17.58 8.08 -9.69
N GLY A 318 17.34 6.97 -8.98
CA GLY A 318 17.50 6.88 -7.53
C GLY A 318 16.21 6.44 -6.86
N VAL A 319 15.85 7.13 -5.77
CA VAL A 319 14.67 6.82 -4.95
C VAL A 319 13.90 8.08 -4.60
N THR A 320 12.60 7.94 -4.38
CA THR A 320 11.78 9.02 -3.82
C THR A 320 12.13 9.23 -2.33
N PRO A 321 12.50 10.44 -1.91
CA PRO A 321 12.70 10.73 -0.48
C PRO A 321 11.36 10.78 0.25
N ILE A 322 11.39 10.51 1.55
CA ILE A 322 10.31 10.88 2.47
C ILE A 322 10.57 12.32 2.90
N THR A 323 9.72 13.25 2.43
CA THR A 323 9.84 14.68 2.70
C THR A 323 8.85 15.10 3.77
N LEU A 324 9.35 15.78 4.81
CA LEU A 324 8.54 16.27 5.91
C LEU A 324 8.37 17.78 5.80
N ALA A 325 7.13 18.25 5.96
CA ALA A 325 6.82 19.67 5.80
C ALA A 325 7.17 20.49 7.06
N GLN A 326 7.89 21.59 6.86
CA GLN A 326 8.03 22.65 7.86
C GLN A 326 6.85 23.62 7.76
N ASN A 327 5.91 23.54 8.70
CA ASN A 327 4.74 24.43 8.73
C ASN A 327 5.05 25.69 9.56
N VAL A 328 4.67 26.85 9.02
CA VAL A 328 4.98 28.14 9.64
C VAL A 328 4.17 28.31 10.91
N GLY A 329 4.86 28.49 12.04
CA GLY A 329 4.20 28.72 13.34
C GLY A 329 3.83 27.44 14.09
N GLU A 330 4.18 26.27 13.57
CA GLU A 330 3.92 24.97 14.19
C GLU A 330 5.22 24.20 14.41
N ALA A 331 5.31 23.44 15.50
CA ALA A 331 6.37 22.45 15.68
C ALA A 331 6.04 21.25 14.77
N SER A 332 6.73 21.14 13.63
CA SER A 332 6.41 20.14 12.60
C SER A 332 7.63 19.77 11.75
N GLY A 333 7.50 18.62 11.08
CA GLY A 333 8.47 18.12 10.12
C GLY A 333 9.69 17.46 10.76
N GLY A 334 9.55 16.96 11.99
CA GLY A 334 10.59 16.20 12.66
C GLY A 334 10.61 14.73 12.27
N ALA A 335 11.80 14.13 12.28
CA ALA A 335 12.01 12.72 11.98
C ALA A 335 12.74 12.03 13.13
N GLU A 336 12.05 11.11 13.82
CA GLU A 336 12.62 10.29 14.88
C GLU A 336 12.85 8.86 14.38
N ILE A 337 14.11 8.49 14.12
CA ILE A 337 14.46 7.21 13.47
C ILE A 337 15.32 6.28 14.33
N GLN A 338 15.48 6.60 15.62
CA GLN A 338 16.39 5.90 16.52
C GLN A 338 16.12 4.38 16.54
N GLY A 339 17.09 3.61 16.10
CA GLY A 339 17.03 2.14 16.16
C GLY A 339 16.22 1.49 15.04
N ALA A 340 15.60 2.26 14.13
CA ALA A 340 14.94 1.71 12.95
C ALA A 340 15.93 0.97 12.03
N GLN A 341 15.42 0.10 11.18
CA GLN A 341 16.20 -0.64 10.20
C GLN A 341 16.13 0.04 8.84
N LEU A 342 17.26 0.07 8.14
CA LEU A 342 17.36 0.53 6.76
C LEU A 342 17.76 -0.63 5.84
N GLU A 343 16.94 -0.89 4.83
CA GLU A 343 17.21 -1.83 3.74
C GLU A 343 17.40 -1.05 2.43
N LEU A 344 18.46 -1.33 1.69
CA LEU A 344 18.83 -0.62 0.48
C LEU A 344 19.10 -1.60 -0.66
N ASN A 345 18.40 -1.45 -1.77
CA ASN A 345 18.79 -2.04 -3.04
C ASN A 345 19.16 -0.92 -4.01
N LEU A 346 20.45 -0.79 -4.33
CA LEU A 346 21.00 0.31 -5.11
C LEU A 346 21.54 -0.15 -6.48
N ASP A 347 21.34 -1.42 -6.84
CA ASP A 347 21.99 -2.03 -8.01
C ASP A 347 21.57 -1.38 -9.33
N ALA A 348 20.37 -0.83 -9.40
CA ALA A 348 19.89 -0.14 -10.59
C ALA A 348 20.25 1.35 -10.63
N PHE A 349 20.85 1.92 -9.57
CA PHE A 349 21.15 3.35 -9.51
C PHE A 349 22.35 3.72 -10.39
N ALA A 350 22.16 4.62 -11.35
CA ALA A 350 23.24 5.13 -12.18
C ALA A 350 23.98 6.26 -11.46
N PHE A 351 25.03 5.93 -10.72
CA PHE A 351 25.79 6.89 -9.92
C PHE A 351 27.08 7.38 -10.59
N THR A 352 27.53 8.55 -10.13
CA THR A 352 28.84 9.14 -10.38
C THR A 352 29.56 9.28 -9.04
N PRO A 353 30.88 9.56 -9.02
CA PRO A 353 31.61 9.76 -7.77
C PRO A 353 31.09 10.90 -6.88
N THR A 354 30.27 11.81 -7.43
CA THR A 354 29.64 12.91 -6.68
C THR A 354 28.13 12.75 -6.50
N SER A 355 27.57 11.58 -6.84
CA SER A 355 26.15 11.33 -6.66
C SER A 355 25.77 11.38 -5.18
N ARG A 356 24.57 11.87 -4.91
CA ARG A 356 23.92 11.87 -3.59
C ARG A 356 22.47 11.46 -3.75
N LEU A 357 21.96 10.62 -2.83
CA LEU A 357 20.54 10.30 -2.73
C LEU A 357 20.02 10.65 -1.35
N THR A 358 19.03 11.53 -1.25
CA THR A 358 18.33 11.78 0.01
C THR A 358 17.26 10.71 0.21
N LEU A 359 17.22 10.12 1.41
CA LEU A 359 16.22 9.12 1.81
C LEU A 359 15.13 9.75 2.67
N ILE A 360 15.53 10.62 3.59
CA ILE A 360 14.65 11.37 4.49
C ILE A 360 15.10 12.84 4.44
N ASP A 361 14.14 13.72 4.19
CA ASP A 361 14.29 15.17 4.15
C ASP A 361 13.39 15.75 5.24
N ALA A 362 13.94 15.93 6.44
CA ALA A 362 13.24 16.50 7.59
C ALA A 362 13.58 17.98 7.75
N THR A 363 12.79 18.70 8.54
CA THR A 363 13.10 20.07 8.91
C THR A 363 14.47 20.16 9.61
N ALA A 364 15.25 21.17 9.26
CA ALA A 364 16.55 21.47 9.86
C ALA A 364 16.52 21.37 11.40
N SER A 365 17.50 20.68 11.98
CA SER A 365 17.63 20.42 13.42
C SER A 365 16.52 19.56 14.06
N LEU A 366 15.60 18.98 13.27
CA LEU A 366 14.53 18.09 13.75
C LEU A 366 14.70 16.63 13.33
N LEU A 367 15.86 16.26 12.78
CA LEU A 367 16.27 14.86 12.65
C LEU A 367 16.84 14.35 13.98
N SER A 368 16.31 13.24 14.49
CA SER A 368 16.71 12.62 15.75
C SER A 368 16.97 11.12 15.59
N GLY A 369 18.10 10.69 16.15
CA GLY A 369 18.54 9.30 16.14
C GLY A 369 19.22 8.87 14.84
N GLN A 370 19.58 7.58 14.79
CA GLN A 370 20.19 6.92 13.64
C GLN A 370 19.56 5.55 13.44
N PHE A 371 19.67 5.00 12.23
CA PHE A 371 19.28 3.61 12.00
C PHE A 371 20.11 2.67 12.87
N GLY A 372 19.45 1.70 13.50
CA GLY A 372 20.08 0.67 14.31
C GLY A 372 20.77 -0.40 13.46
N SER A 373 20.32 -0.58 12.22
CA SER A 373 20.96 -1.46 11.23
C SER A 373 20.80 -0.90 9.82
N VAL A 374 21.80 -1.15 8.97
CA VAL A 374 21.79 -0.87 7.54
C VAL A 374 22.11 -2.17 6.80
N THR A 375 21.25 -2.56 5.87
CA THR A 375 21.40 -3.79 5.07
C THR A 375 21.34 -3.43 3.60
N PHE A 376 22.41 -3.76 2.86
CA PHE A 376 22.40 -3.72 1.40
C PHE A 376 21.88 -5.06 0.87
N LEU A 377 20.80 -5.01 0.10
CA LEU A 377 20.15 -6.17 -0.51
C LEU A 377 20.78 -6.55 -1.86
N GLY A 378 21.58 -5.64 -2.42
CA GLY A 378 22.30 -5.78 -3.69
C GLY A 378 23.81 -5.72 -3.53
N GLY A 379 24.51 -5.70 -4.67
CA GLY A 379 25.97 -5.54 -4.72
C GLY A 379 26.41 -4.10 -4.46
N THR A 380 25.62 -3.10 -4.89
CA THR A 380 25.97 -1.68 -4.73
C THR A 380 25.77 -1.22 -3.28
N THR A 381 26.81 -0.61 -2.72
CA THR A 381 26.85 -0.04 -1.38
C THR A 381 27.07 1.48 -1.41
N ALA A 382 26.86 2.15 -0.28
CA ALA A 382 27.06 3.59 -0.11
C ALA A 382 27.31 3.93 1.37
N ASP A 383 27.86 5.11 1.64
CA ASP A 383 27.90 5.65 2.99
C ASP A 383 26.53 6.23 3.36
N VAL A 384 26.02 5.88 4.56
CA VAL A 384 24.78 6.44 5.11
C VAL A 384 25.13 7.58 6.06
N ASN A 385 24.73 8.79 5.68
CA ASN A 385 25.06 10.01 6.41
C ASN A 385 23.82 10.61 7.08
N TYR A 386 24.03 11.16 8.27
CA TYR A 386 22.99 11.81 9.08
C TYR A 386 23.39 13.28 9.28
N ASP A 387 22.74 14.18 8.54
CA ASP A 387 22.93 15.62 8.67
C ASP A 387 21.91 16.18 9.66
N LEU A 388 22.23 16.09 10.95
CA LEU A 388 21.33 16.57 12.00
C LEU A 388 21.05 18.07 11.90
N LEU A 389 21.97 18.85 11.31
CA LEU A 389 21.80 20.30 11.17
C LEU A 389 20.78 20.62 10.08
N ASN A 390 20.90 19.98 8.92
CA ASN A 390 20.01 20.23 7.78
C ASN A 390 18.73 19.38 7.81
N GLY A 391 18.70 18.31 8.61
CA GLY A 391 17.53 17.43 8.74
C GLY A 391 17.54 16.23 7.80
N ASP A 392 18.67 15.94 7.14
CA ASP A 392 18.71 14.94 6.07
C ASP A 392 19.29 13.61 6.53
N VAL A 393 18.72 12.53 6.03
CA VAL A 393 19.44 11.25 5.86
C VAL A 393 19.72 11.06 4.39
N PHE A 394 20.99 10.92 4.03
CA PHE A 394 21.40 10.80 2.64
C PHE A 394 22.51 9.77 2.44
N LEU A 395 22.61 9.29 1.20
CA LEU A 395 23.62 8.38 0.72
C LEU A 395 24.62 9.12 -0.17
N ASP A 396 25.91 8.85 0.01
CA ASP A 396 26.99 9.25 -0.90
C ASP A 396 28.09 8.18 -0.95
N ASN A 397 29.22 8.47 -1.60
CA ASN A 397 30.34 7.54 -1.75
C ASN A 397 29.89 6.15 -2.24
N PHE A 398 29.07 6.14 -3.29
CA PHE A 398 28.53 4.91 -3.88
C PHE A 398 29.66 4.03 -4.42
N GLN A 399 29.57 2.74 -4.14
CA GLN A 399 30.51 1.72 -4.56
C GLN A 399 29.74 0.56 -5.15
N SER A 400 30.00 0.24 -6.42
CA SER A 400 29.54 -1.03 -6.98
C SER A 400 30.29 -2.13 -6.24
N GLY A 401 29.56 -3.08 -5.66
CA GLY A 401 30.18 -4.28 -5.12
C GLY A 401 30.89 -5.01 -6.26
N ALA A 402 32.02 -5.66 -5.95
CA ALA A 402 32.73 -6.45 -6.95
C ALA A 402 31.77 -7.48 -7.57
N ILE A 403 31.34 -7.25 -8.81
CA ILE A 403 30.52 -8.21 -9.52
C ILE A 403 31.45 -9.36 -9.88
N ALA A 404 31.09 -10.59 -9.51
CA ALA A 404 31.99 -11.71 -9.71
C ALA A 404 32.16 -11.96 -11.22
N GLY A 405 33.33 -11.63 -11.76
CA GLY A 405 33.58 -11.64 -13.20
C GLY A 405 33.68 -10.27 -13.84
N ASP A 406 33.40 -9.17 -13.12
CA ASP A 406 33.75 -7.80 -13.50
C ASP A 406 35.21 -7.58 -13.11
N PHE A 407 36.09 -7.80 -14.08
CA PHE A 407 37.53 -7.78 -13.89
C PHE A 407 38.13 -6.42 -14.22
N ASP A 408 37.48 -5.55 -14.96
CA ASP A 408 37.98 -4.17 -15.16
C ASP A 408 37.29 -3.12 -14.27
N ALA A 409 36.37 -3.57 -13.43
CA ALA A 409 35.65 -2.82 -12.41
C ALA A 409 34.84 -1.66 -13.00
N ASP A 410 34.30 -1.84 -14.21
CA ASP A 410 33.47 -0.85 -14.88
C ASP A 410 31.96 -0.99 -14.57
N GLY A 411 31.61 -1.99 -13.76
CA GLY A 411 30.27 -2.18 -13.21
C GLY A 411 29.36 -3.07 -14.05
N ASP A 412 29.89 -3.75 -15.08
CA ASP A 412 29.18 -4.82 -15.77
C ASP A 412 30.03 -6.10 -15.93
N VAL A 413 29.44 -7.17 -16.49
CA VAL A 413 30.16 -8.43 -16.76
C VAL A 413 29.99 -8.77 -18.23
N ASP A 414 30.97 -8.40 -19.03
CA ASP A 414 30.84 -8.36 -20.48
C ASP A 414 32.05 -8.98 -21.22
N GLY A 415 32.21 -8.62 -22.51
CA GLY A 415 33.33 -9.11 -23.32
C GLY A 415 34.69 -8.51 -22.96
N ALA A 416 34.75 -7.29 -22.42
CA ALA A 416 35.97 -6.67 -21.92
C ALA A 416 36.54 -7.46 -20.73
N ASP A 417 35.67 -7.90 -19.83
CA ASP A 417 36.03 -8.79 -18.73
C ASP A 417 36.55 -10.13 -19.21
N PHE A 418 35.87 -10.74 -20.19
CA PHE A 418 36.34 -11.99 -20.78
C PHE A 418 37.77 -11.85 -21.30
N LEU A 419 38.10 -10.73 -21.93
CA LEU A 419 39.46 -10.44 -22.40
C LEU A 419 40.43 -10.20 -21.25
N THR A 420 39.98 -9.64 -20.13
CA THR A 420 40.79 -9.50 -18.90
C THR A 420 41.11 -10.86 -18.30
N TRP A 421 40.12 -11.74 -18.12
CA TRP A 421 40.36 -13.13 -17.70
C TRP A 421 41.26 -13.88 -18.67
N GLN A 422 41.02 -13.76 -19.98
CA GLN A 422 41.80 -14.46 -20.99
C GLN A 422 43.28 -14.04 -20.96
N ARG A 423 43.57 -12.77 -20.63
CA ARG A 423 44.94 -12.27 -20.48
C ARG A 423 45.64 -12.78 -19.23
N GLY A 424 44.90 -13.03 -18.15
CA GLY A 424 45.49 -13.55 -16.91
C GLY A 424 45.51 -15.06 -16.78
N LEU A 425 44.84 -15.79 -17.68
CA LEU A 425 44.78 -17.26 -17.65
C LEU A 425 46.16 -17.90 -17.43
N GLY A 426 46.28 -18.66 -16.33
CA GLY A 426 47.51 -19.34 -15.94
C GLY A 426 48.39 -18.60 -14.94
N ILE A 427 48.03 -17.38 -14.50
CA ILE A 427 48.63 -16.77 -13.31
C ILE A 427 48.29 -17.64 -12.09
N THR A 428 49.29 -17.90 -11.23
CA THR A 428 49.13 -18.73 -10.04
C THR A 428 49.77 -18.10 -8.81
N GLY A 429 49.10 -18.18 -7.66
CA GLY A 429 49.55 -17.71 -6.35
C GLY A 429 49.77 -16.19 -6.22
N THR A 430 49.38 -15.40 -7.22
CA THR A 430 49.59 -13.94 -7.27
C THR A 430 48.49 -13.19 -8.00
N ALA A 431 47.45 -13.87 -8.47
CA ALA A 431 46.39 -13.24 -9.25
C ALA A 431 45.59 -12.24 -8.39
N THR A 432 45.13 -11.18 -9.03
CA THR A 432 44.16 -10.22 -8.50
C THR A 432 42.87 -10.30 -9.30
N LEU A 433 41.77 -9.72 -8.79
CA LEU A 433 40.51 -9.59 -9.53
C LEU A 433 40.75 -8.96 -10.92
N GLY A 434 41.55 -7.87 -10.97
CA GLY A 434 41.94 -7.20 -12.21
C GLY A 434 42.76 -8.03 -13.20
N GLN A 435 43.14 -9.24 -12.81
CA GLN A 435 43.85 -10.21 -13.63
C GLN A 435 42.98 -11.42 -13.95
N GLY A 436 41.71 -11.48 -13.51
CA GLY A 436 40.81 -12.59 -13.81
C GLY A 436 40.58 -13.58 -12.66
N ASP A 437 40.98 -13.25 -11.42
CA ASP A 437 40.72 -14.08 -10.23
C ASP A 437 39.34 -13.74 -9.66
N ALA A 438 38.33 -14.50 -10.09
CA ALA A 438 36.93 -14.25 -9.71
C ALA A 438 36.56 -14.89 -8.37
N ASN A 439 37.30 -15.92 -7.94
CA ASN A 439 37.02 -16.66 -6.71
C ASN A 439 37.93 -16.27 -5.52
N GLY A 440 38.93 -15.41 -5.76
CA GLY A 440 39.86 -14.90 -4.76
C GLY A 440 40.91 -15.91 -4.31
N ASP A 441 41.18 -16.95 -5.11
CA ASP A 441 42.13 -18.02 -4.77
C ASP A 441 43.58 -17.73 -5.21
N MET A 442 43.82 -16.54 -5.75
CA MET A 442 45.08 -16.05 -6.30
C MET A 442 45.54 -16.80 -7.57
N ASN A 443 44.68 -17.56 -8.22
CA ASN A 443 44.92 -18.20 -9.51
C ASN A 443 43.87 -17.79 -10.54
N VAL A 444 44.25 -17.75 -11.82
CA VAL A 444 43.31 -17.50 -12.92
C VAL A 444 43.13 -18.79 -13.70
N THR A 445 41.98 -19.41 -13.55
CA THR A 445 41.68 -20.76 -14.03
C THR A 445 40.34 -20.83 -14.77
N ALA A 446 39.94 -22.05 -15.15
CA ALA A 446 38.62 -22.30 -15.69
C ALA A 446 37.49 -22.14 -14.65
N ALA A 447 37.81 -22.15 -13.35
CA ALA A 447 36.82 -21.88 -12.30
C ALA A 447 36.37 -20.42 -12.35
N ASP A 448 37.31 -19.50 -12.57
CA ASP A 448 37.03 -18.06 -12.72
C ASP A 448 36.22 -17.76 -13.97
N LEU A 449 36.54 -18.45 -15.07
CA LEU A 449 35.72 -18.38 -16.29
C LEU A 449 34.29 -18.85 -16.04
N ALA A 450 34.10 -19.89 -15.21
CA ALA A 450 32.77 -20.40 -14.90
C ALA A 450 31.96 -19.38 -14.08
N ILE A 451 32.63 -18.57 -13.24
CA ILE A 451 32.02 -17.45 -12.51
C ILE A 451 31.66 -16.34 -13.48
N TRP A 452 32.59 -15.89 -14.34
CA TRP A 452 32.29 -14.91 -15.39
C TRP A 452 31.10 -15.36 -16.26
N ARG A 453 31.07 -16.63 -16.69
CA ARG A 453 29.94 -17.17 -17.50
C ARG A 453 28.60 -17.15 -16.79
N GLN A 454 28.59 -17.28 -15.47
CA GLN A 454 27.35 -17.22 -14.67
C GLN A 454 26.81 -15.79 -14.59
N ASN A 455 27.70 -14.80 -14.63
CA ASN A 455 27.34 -13.40 -14.50
C ASN A 455 27.34 -12.66 -15.86
N PHE A 456 27.82 -13.29 -16.94
CA PHE A 456 27.90 -12.73 -18.29
C PHE A 456 26.50 -12.45 -18.87
N GLY A 457 26.30 -11.21 -19.31
CA GLY A 457 25.02 -10.70 -19.80
C GLY A 457 24.42 -9.68 -18.84
N PRO A 458 23.19 -9.20 -19.08
CA PRO A 458 22.59 -8.13 -18.28
C PRO A 458 22.21 -8.64 -16.87
N GLY A 459 23.21 -8.67 -15.99
CA GLY A 459 23.10 -8.77 -14.54
C GLY A 459 23.12 -7.41 -13.85
N ALA A 460 22.76 -6.33 -14.55
CA ALA A 460 22.34 -5.03 -14.03
C ALA A 460 21.68 -4.29 -15.20
N ALA A 461 20.53 -3.67 -14.99
CA ALA A 461 19.71 -2.99 -16.02
C ALA A 461 19.16 -3.89 -17.16
N VAL A 462 18.07 -4.60 -16.90
CA VAL A 462 17.11 -4.93 -17.98
C VAL A 462 16.39 -3.65 -18.35
N THR A 463 16.99 -2.86 -19.24
CA THR A 463 16.20 -1.96 -20.07
C THR A 463 15.33 -2.84 -20.97
N ALA A 464 14.02 -2.80 -20.77
CA ALA A 464 13.09 -3.33 -21.74
C ALA A 464 13.32 -2.55 -23.04
N LEU A 465 14.02 -3.15 -24.00
CA LEU A 465 14.06 -2.66 -25.36
C LEU A 465 12.62 -2.63 -25.87
N GLY A 466 12.05 -1.43 -25.88
CA GLY A 466 10.75 -1.17 -26.50
C GLY A 466 10.76 -1.78 -27.90
N ALA A 467 9.72 -2.56 -28.21
CA ALA A 467 9.56 -3.21 -29.48
C ALA A 467 9.84 -2.20 -30.61
N VAL A 468 10.92 -2.40 -31.34
CA VAL A 468 11.26 -1.60 -32.51
C VAL A 468 10.08 -1.72 -33.47
N PRO A 469 9.38 -0.62 -33.81
CA PRO A 469 8.31 -0.68 -34.79
C PRO A 469 8.90 -1.19 -36.10
N GLU A 470 8.45 -2.37 -36.56
CA GLU A 470 8.95 -2.93 -37.82
C GLU A 470 8.74 -1.92 -38.96
N PRO A 471 9.80 -1.56 -39.71
CA PRO A 471 9.72 -0.54 -40.75
C PRO A 471 8.88 -1.07 -41.92
N ALA A 472 7.67 -0.53 -42.10
CA ALA A 472 6.87 -0.40 -43.34
C ALA A 472 6.85 -1.58 -44.36
N ALA A 473 7.27 -2.79 -44.00
CA ALA A 473 7.32 -3.94 -44.90
C ALA A 473 5.92 -4.34 -45.35
N ARG A 474 4.92 -4.14 -44.47
CA ARG A 474 3.50 -4.31 -44.80
C ARG A 474 3.02 -3.28 -45.83
N LEU A 475 3.56 -2.05 -45.81
CA LEU A 475 3.22 -1.02 -46.79
C LEU A 475 3.83 -1.34 -48.17
N LEU A 476 5.06 -1.86 -48.22
CA LEU A 476 5.70 -2.31 -49.46
C LEU A 476 5.03 -3.56 -50.05
N ALA A 477 4.55 -4.48 -49.21
CA ALA A 477 3.75 -5.64 -49.65
C ALA A 477 2.37 -5.23 -50.21
N LEU A 478 1.74 -4.19 -49.65
CA LEU A 478 0.48 -3.64 -50.17
C LEU A 478 0.68 -2.86 -51.47
N LEU A 479 1.77 -2.09 -51.61
CA LEU A 479 2.05 -1.36 -52.85
C LEU A 479 2.43 -2.28 -54.02
N SER A 480 3.13 -3.38 -53.76
CA SER A 480 3.46 -4.37 -54.80
C SER A 480 2.26 -5.16 -55.30
N SER A 481 1.28 -5.46 -54.43
CA SER A 481 0.04 -6.16 -54.83
C SER A 481 -0.90 -5.28 -55.66
N VAL A 482 -0.96 -3.97 -55.43
CA VAL A 482 -1.73 -3.03 -56.27
C VAL A 482 -1.10 -2.86 -57.65
N ALA A 483 0.23 -2.79 -57.73
CA ALA A 483 0.94 -2.70 -59.01
C ALA A 483 0.71 -3.94 -59.90
N LEU A 484 0.74 -5.14 -59.31
CA LEU A 484 0.48 -6.40 -60.02
C LEU A 484 -1.00 -6.53 -60.47
N GLY A 485 -1.96 -6.10 -59.65
CA GLY A 485 -3.39 -6.13 -60.00
C GLY A 485 -3.77 -5.19 -61.16
N SER A 486 -3.06 -4.06 -61.33
CA SER A 486 -3.34 -3.10 -62.40
C SER A 486 -2.92 -3.57 -63.80
N THR A 487 -1.98 -4.53 -63.88
CA THR A 487 -1.49 -5.07 -65.16
C THR A 487 -2.33 -6.24 -65.68
N MET A 488 -3.09 -6.93 -64.82
CA MET A 488 -3.96 -8.04 -65.23
C MET A 488 -5.35 -7.60 -65.72
N ARG A 489 -5.69 -6.30 -65.64
CA ARG A 489 -6.98 -5.76 -66.11
C ARG A 489 -6.96 -5.19 -67.53
N ARG A 490 -5.86 -5.41 -68.27
CA ARG A 490 -5.76 -5.13 -69.72
C ARG A 490 -5.31 -6.38 -70.47
N ARG A 491 -6.20 -7.37 -70.56
CA ARG A 491 -6.26 -8.33 -71.68
C ARG A 491 -7.71 -8.71 -71.93
#